data_AF-A0A933MS97-F1
#
_entry.id   AF-A0A933MS97-F1
#
_cell.length_a   1.000
_cell.length_b   1.000
_cell.length_c   1.000
_cell.angle_alpha   90.00
_cell.angle_beta   90.00
_cell.angle_gamma   90.00
#
_symmetry.space_group_name_H-M   'P 1'
#
loop_
_entity.id
_entity.type
_entity.pdbx_description
1 polymer ?
#
loop_
_entity_poly.entity_id
_entity_poly.type
_entity_poly.pdbx_seq_one_letter_code
_entity_poly.pdbx_strand_id
1 'polypeptide(L)'
;MSAIDPEDMERFGIRPARMEAPYLAPGFDAAWQAWRFLNPFRSHTAVGMSGIMPGPIPLGEIIAYMDLRGVPKEYRLELADQIGIIDQEYVSWAASKK
;
A
#
# COMPACT_ATOMS: atom_id res chain seq x y z
N MET A 1 -11.89 6.55 18.89
CA MET A 1 -10.48 6.17 18.67
C MET A 1 -9.71 7.46 18.45
N SER A 2 -8.89 7.89 19.41
CA SER A 2 -8.06 9.09 19.21
C SER A 2 -6.94 8.69 18.26
N ALA A 3 -6.77 9.46 17.18
CA ALA A 3 -5.59 9.36 16.36
C ALA A 3 -4.37 9.69 17.24
N ILE A 4 -3.27 8.95 17.06
CA ILE A 4 -2.00 9.25 17.73
C ILE A 4 -1.52 10.59 17.19
N ASP A 5 -1.14 11.49 18.10
CA ASP A 5 -0.66 12.82 17.75
C ASP A 5 0.68 12.70 16.98
N PRO A 6 0.88 13.44 15.88
CA PRO A 6 2.17 13.52 15.19
C PRO A 6 3.37 13.74 16.12
N GLU A 7 3.20 14.48 17.23
CA GLU A 7 4.26 14.71 18.21
C GLU A 7 4.69 13.42 18.94
N ASP A 8 3.75 12.51 19.20
CA ASP A 8 4.06 11.21 19.80
C ASP A 8 4.82 10.31 18.82
N MET A 9 4.54 10.39 17.53
CA MET A 9 5.24 9.61 16.51
C MET A 9 6.73 9.94 16.43
N GLU A 10 7.10 11.23 16.55
CA GLU A 10 8.49 11.66 16.60
C GLU A 10 9.19 11.21 17.88
N ARG A 11 8.50 11.28 19.03
CA ARG A 11 9.03 10.84 20.33
C ARG A 11 9.41 9.36 20.35
N PHE A 12 8.68 8.52 19.62
CA PHE A 12 8.96 7.08 19.49
C PHE A 12 9.89 6.72 18.32
N GLY A 13 10.45 7.72 17.61
CA GLY A 13 11.36 7.49 16.49
C GLY A 13 10.68 6.89 15.26
N ILE A 14 9.35 6.94 15.19
CA ILE A 14 8.57 6.42 14.07
C ILE A 14 8.60 7.47 12.97
N ARG A 15 9.56 7.37 12.05
CA ARG A 15 9.56 8.20 10.84
C ARG A 15 8.56 7.63 9.85
N PRO A 16 7.47 8.35 9.50
CA PRO A 16 6.60 7.92 8.42
C PRO A 16 7.43 7.85 7.15
N ALA A 17 7.36 6.72 6.43
CA ALA A 17 7.97 6.61 5.12
C ALA A 17 7.41 7.75 4.26
N ARG A 18 8.27 8.71 3.88
CA ARG A 18 7.94 9.78 2.92
C ARG A 18 7.82 9.16 1.53
N MET A 19 6.74 8.43 1.30
CA MET A 19 6.25 8.19 -0.04
C MET A 19 5.42 9.42 -0.39
N GLU A 20 5.97 10.30 -1.22
CA GLU A 20 5.14 11.32 -1.89
C GLU A 20 4.00 10.57 -2.59
N ALA A 21 2.76 10.92 -2.24
CA ALA A 21 1.61 10.33 -2.89
C ALA A 21 1.65 10.72 -4.37
N PRO A 22 1.67 9.76 -5.32
CA PRO A 22 1.50 10.12 -6.72
C PRO A 22 0.17 10.87 -6.85
N TYR A 23 0.12 11.87 -7.74
CA TYR A 23 -1.15 12.52 -8.06
C TYR A 23 -2.08 11.47 -8.64
N LEU A 24 -3.13 11.16 -7.90
CA LEU A 24 -4.15 10.19 -8.26
C LEU A 24 -5.45 10.96 -8.52
N ALA A 25 -6.18 10.58 -9.56
CA ALA A 25 -7.52 11.12 -9.77
C ALA A 25 -8.37 10.85 -8.52
N PRO A 26 -9.33 11.71 -8.14
CA PRO A 26 -10.09 11.56 -6.89
C PRO A 26 -10.74 10.18 -6.66
N GLY A 27 -11.03 9.45 -7.75
CA GLY A 27 -11.55 8.06 -7.67
C GLY A 27 -10.55 7.04 -7.11
N PHE A 28 -9.24 7.34 -7.12
CA PHE A 28 -8.18 6.46 -6.64
C PHE A 28 -7.74 6.77 -5.20
N ASP A 29 -8.29 7.80 -4.54
CA ASP A 29 -7.90 8.14 -3.16
C ASP A 29 -8.14 6.97 -2.19
N ALA A 30 -9.27 6.29 -2.33
CA ALA A 30 -9.58 5.11 -1.51
C ALA A 30 -8.59 3.96 -1.77
N ALA A 31 -8.26 3.72 -3.04
CA ALA A 31 -7.29 2.71 -3.45
C ALA A 31 -5.88 3.05 -2.96
N TRP A 32 -5.49 4.33 -2.98
CA TRP A 32 -4.19 4.79 -2.48
C TRP A 32 -4.04 4.59 -0.98
N GLN A 33 -5.07 4.95 -0.20
CA GLN A 33 -5.05 4.74 1.25
C GLN A 33 -5.02 3.24 1.58
N ALA A 34 -5.80 2.43 0.86
CA ALA A 34 -5.77 0.98 0.99
C ALA A 34 -4.37 0.43 0.67
N TRP A 35 -3.79 0.84 -0.45
CA TRP A 35 -2.46 0.44 -0.87
C TRP A 35 -1.40 0.81 0.17
N ARG A 36 -1.43 2.04 0.70
CA ARG A 36 -0.49 2.47 1.77
C ARG A 36 -0.59 1.62 3.02
N PHE A 37 -1.80 1.22 3.40
CA PHE A 37 -2.03 0.32 4.52
C PHE A 37 -1.52 -1.10 4.23
N LEU A 38 -1.75 -1.60 3.02
CA LEU A 38 -1.40 -2.96 2.60
C LEU A 38 0.10 -3.14 2.30
N ASN A 39 0.77 -2.07 1.85
CA ASN A 39 2.14 -2.08 1.35
C ASN A 39 3.16 -2.73 2.30
N PRO A 40 3.12 -2.53 3.63
CA PRO A 40 4.04 -3.19 4.57
C PRO A 40 3.86 -4.71 4.69
N PHE A 41 2.69 -5.25 4.33
CA PHE A 41 2.36 -6.67 4.48
C PHE A 41 2.74 -7.53 3.25
N ARG A 42 3.29 -6.90 2.21
CA ARG A 42 3.74 -7.63 1.01
C ARG A 42 4.96 -8.50 1.30
N SER A 43 5.13 -9.54 0.48
CA SER A 43 6.36 -10.33 0.47
C SER A 43 7.53 -9.51 -0.07
N HIS A 44 8.73 -9.85 0.39
CA HIS A 44 9.97 -9.22 -0.05
C HIS A 44 10.95 -10.32 -0.45
N THR A 45 11.40 -10.29 -1.69
CA THR A 45 12.28 -11.32 -2.25
C THR A 45 13.70 -10.78 -2.36
N ALA A 46 14.66 -11.53 -1.83
CA ALA A 46 16.08 -11.23 -2.03
C ALA A 46 16.45 -11.49 -3.50
N VAL A 47 17.05 -10.50 -4.17
CA VAL A 47 17.44 -10.62 -5.58
C VAL A 47 18.96 -10.48 -5.67
N GLY A 48 19.65 -11.58 -5.35
CA GLY A 48 21.11 -11.68 -5.37
C GLY A 48 21.81 -10.62 -4.51
N MET A 49 22.99 -10.16 -4.95
CA MET A 49 23.73 -9.07 -4.28
C MET A 49 23.09 -7.68 -4.46
N SER A 50 22.05 -7.56 -5.30
CA SER A 50 21.42 -6.30 -5.71
C SER A 50 20.23 -5.88 -4.83
N GLY A 51 20.14 -6.40 -3.60
CA GLY A 51 19.16 -5.97 -2.60
C GLY A 51 17.80 -6.66 -2.63
N ILE A 52 16.86 -6.13 -1.85
CA ILE A 52 15.51 -6.68 -1.63
C ILE A 52 14.53 -6.08 -2.64
N MET A 53 13.65 -6.90 -3.24
CA MET A 53 12.60 -6.44 -4.16
C MET A 53 11.21 -6.71 -3.55
N PRO A 54 10.30 -5.73 -3.59
CA PRO A 54 8.93 -5.94 -3.16
C PRO A 54 8.20 -6.87 -4.14
N GLY A 55 7.50 -7.86 -3.60
CA GLY A 55 6.50 -8.64 -4.34
C GLY A 55 5.17 -7.91 -4.46
N PRO A 56 4.22 -8.45 -5.23
CA PRO A 56 2.86 -7.91 -5.30
C PRO A 56 2.14 -8.07 -3.95
N ILE A 57 1.19 -7.18 -3.66
CA ILE A 57 0.27 -7.34 -2.54
C ILE A 57 -0.57 -8.59 -2.78
N PRO A 58 -0.61 -9.56 -1.84
CA PRO A 58 -1.41 -10.76 -2.01
C PRO A 58 -2.91 -10.42 -2.09
N LEU A 59 -3.64 -11.05 -3.01
CA LEU A 59 -5.09 -10.87 -3.12
C LEU A 59 -5.82 -11.15 -1.81
N GLY A 60 -5.34 -12.12 -1.02
CA GLY A 60 -5.89 -12.43 0.31
C GLY A 60 -5.83 -11.24 1.27
N GLU A 61 -4.75 -10.45 1.24
CA GLU A 61 -4.61 -9.24 2.07
C GLU A 61 -5.57 -8.14 1.60
N ILE A 62 -5.75 -7.98 0.29
CA ILE A 62 -6.71 -7.02 -0.28
C ILE A 62 -8.14 -7.39 0.17
N ILE A 63 -8.50 -8.68 0.09
CA ILE A 63 -9.81 -9.17 0.55
C ILE A 63 -9.98 -8.95 2.05
N ALA A 64 -8.99 -9.31 2.86
CA ALA A 64 -9.03 -9.12 4.31
C ALA A 64 -9.17 -7.64 4.69
N TYR A 65 -8.48 -6.75 3.99
CA TYR A 65 -8.65 -5.30 4.16
C TYR A 65 -10.07 -4.84 3.83
N MET A 66 -10.64 -5.30 2.72
CA MET A 66 -12.01 -4.94 2.33
C MET A 66 -13.04 -5.44 3.34
N ASP A 67 -12.83 -6.64 3.91
CA ASP A 67 -13.67 -7.17 4.99
C ASP A 67 -13.52 -6.34 6.28
N LEU A 68 -12.28 -6.03 6.68
CA LEU A 68 -11.99 -5.21 7.87
C LEU A 68 -12.60 -3.80 7.80
N ARG A 69 -12.60 -3.20 6.60
CA ARG A 69 -13.15 -1.85 6.37
C ARG A 69 -14.64 -1.84 6.06
N GLY A 70 -15.28 -3.01 5.96
CA GLY A 70 -16.70 -3.11 5.65
C GLY A 70 -17.04 -2.62 4.25
N VAL A 71 -16.16 -2.83 3.26
CA VAL A 71 -16.37 -2.37 1.88
C VAL A 71 -17.59 -3.12 1.28
N PRO A 72 -18.62 -2.40 0.79
CA PRO A 72 -19.78 -3.02 0.15
C PRO A 72 -19.38 -3.82 -1.09
N LYS A 73 -20.05 -4.96 -1.33
CA LYS A 73 -19.64 -5.95 -2.35
C LYS A 73 -19.57 -5.37 -3.76
N GLU A 74 -20.47 -4.46 -4.07
CA GLU A 74 -20.59 -3.75 -5.34
C GLU A 74 -19.35 -2.89 -5.68
N TYR A 75 -18.58 -2.45 -4.68
CA TYR A 75 -17.37 -1.64 -4.87
C TYR A 75 -16.07 -2.43 -4.75
N ARG A 76 -16.14 -3.71 -4.32
CA ARG A 76 -14.93 -4.50 -4.02
C ARG A 76 -14.08 -4.77 -5.26
N LEU A 77 -14.72 -5.06 -6.39
CA LEU A 77 -14.00 -5.37 -7.62
C LEU A 77 -13.25 -4.15 -8.14
N GLU A 78 -13.93 -3.00 -8.19
CA GLU A 78 -13.33 -1.73 -8.61
C GLU A 78 -12.17 -1.33 -7.70
N LEU A 79 -12.37 -1.41 -6.38
CA LEU A 79 -11.31 -1.08 -5.43
C LEU A 79 -10.11 -2.03 -5.54
N ALA A 80 -10.35 -3.34 -5.72
CA ALA A 80 -9.27 -4.31 -5.89
C ALA A 80 -8.47 -4.06 -7.18
N ASP A 81 -9.14 -3.70 -8.28
CA ASP A 81 -8.51 -3.37 -9.55
C ASP A 81 -7.64 -2.11 -9.42
N GLN A 82 -8.17 -1.05 -8.81
CA GLN A 82 -7.42 0.19 -8.57
C GLN A 82 -6.20 -0.03 -7.65
N ILE A 83 -6.34 -0.85 -6.60
CA ILE A 83 -5.20 -1.24 -5.74
C ILE A 83 -4.17 -2.01 -6.57
N GLY A 84 -4.63 -2.93 -7.43
CA GLY A 84 -3.77 -3.71 -8.33
C GLY A 84 -2.97 -2.84 -9.29
N ILE A 85 -3.60 -1.82 -9.90
CA ILE A 85 -2.92 -0.86 -10.79
C ILE A 85 -1.81 -0.11 -10.04
N ILE A 86 -2.14 0.45 -8.87
CA ILE A 86 -1.14 1.16 -8.04
C ILE A 86 0.02 0.23 -7.67
N ASP A 87 -0.30 -1.02 -7.32
CA ASP A 87 0.70 -1.99 -6.92
C ASP A 87 1.63 -2.42 -8.06
N GLN A 88 1.06 -2.62 -9.25
CA GLN A 88 1.83 -2.96 -10.45
C GLN A 88 2.78 -1.82 -10.84
N GLU A 89 2.32 -0.57 -10.79
CA GLU A 89 3.16 0.61 -11.04
C GLU A 89 4.32 0.68 -10.03
N TYR A 90 4.05 0.46 -8.74
CA TYR A 90 5.09 0.45 -7.71
C TYR A 90 6.12 -0.66 -7.90
N VAL A 91 5.68 -1.90 -8.16
CA VAL A 91 6.59 -3.03 -8.40
C VAL A 91 7.44 -2.80 -9.64
N SER A 92 6.85 -2.26 -10.72
CA SER A 92 7.55 -1.94 -11.96
C SER A 92 8.60 -0.85 -11.74
N TRP A 93 8.25 0.22 -11.03
CA TRP A 93 9.18 1.26 -10.61
C TRP A 93 10.31 0.70 -9.76
N ALA A 94 10.01 -0.10 -8.74
CA ALA A 94 11.01 -0.69 -7.85
C ALA A 94 11.98 -1.60 -8.61
N ALA A 95 11.49 -2.35 -9.60
CA ALA A 95 12.31 -3.17 -10.48
C ALA A 95 13.24 -2.31 -11.36
N SER A 96 12.77 -1.17 -11.87
CA SER A 96 13.58 -0.25 -12.69
C SER A 96 14.67 0.52 -11.94
N LYS A 97 14.64 0.51 -10.59
CA LYS A 97 15.62 1.20 -9.74
C LYS A 97 16.82 0.33 -9.36
N LYS A 98 16.87 -0.93 -9.80
CA LYS A 98 18.01 -1.84 -9.66
C LYS A 98 18.86 -1.83 -10.91
#